data_AF-A0A836Q185-F1
#
_entry.id   AF-A0A836Q185-F1
#
_cell.length_a   1.000
_cell.length_b   1.000
_cell.length_c   1.000
_cell.angle_alpha   90.00
_cell.angle_beta   90.00
_cell.angle_gamma   90.00
#
_symmetry.space_group_name_H-M   'P 1'
#
loop_
_entity.id
_entity.type
_entity.pdbx_description
1 polymer ?
#
loop_
_entity_poly.entity_id
_entity_poly.type
_entity_poly.pdbx_seq_one_letter_code
_entity_poly.pdbx_strand_id
1 'polypeptide(L)'
;MSRSTTDEYREVALPWSDGTLSARLWKARGRVVVGVPELGLHCYGSTEPEAVFRLFTSLLKYYRQLRAFKARLGEKGLEHLDLLRGWVESIEDRMKAPSIDNRVVALSRNRR
;
A
#
# COMPACT_ATOMS: atom_id res chain seq x y z
N MET A 1 38.73 9.90 -2.31
CA MET A 1 37.85 8.71 -2.15
C MET A 1 36.42 9.19 -2.10
N SER A 2 35.72 9.21 -3.23
CA SER A 2 34.34 9.71 -3.31
C SER A 2 33.43 8.52 -3.67
N ARG A 3 32.81 7.90 -2.66
CA ARG A 3 31.81 6.86 -2.88
C ARG A 3 30.52 7.52 -3.36
N SER A 4 30.34 7.58 -4.67
CA SER A 4 29.03 7.74 -5.29
C SER A 4 28.30 6.41 -5.16
N THR A 5 27.71 6.15 -3.99
CA THR A 5 26.72 5.09 -3.84
C THR A 5 25.44 5.63 -4.46
N THR A 6 25.22 5.33 -5.73
CA THR A 6 23.93 5.49 -6.38
C THR A 6 22.95 4.65 -5.56
N ASP A 7 22.15 5.29 -4.71
CA ASP A 7 21.10 4.62 -3.93
C ASP A 7 20.10 4.09 -4.97
N GLU A 8 20.11 2.77 -5.21
CA GLU A 8 19.18 2.14 -6.16
C GLU A 8 17.76 2.28 -5.61
N TYR A 9 17.01 3.21 -6.19
CA TYR A 9 15.58 3.36 -5.92
C TYR A 9 14.81 2.33 -6.71
N ARG A 10 14.07 1.47 -6.02
CA ARG A 10 13.13 0.54 -6.64
C ARG A 10 11.73 1.03 -6.37
N GLU A 11 10.95 1.24 -7.43
CA GLU A 11 9.52 1.41 -7.28
C GLU A 11 8.92 0.08 -6.84
N VAL A 12 8.15 0.11 -5.76
CA VAL A 12 7.51 -1.08 -5.21
C VAL A 12 6.03 -0.85 -5.32
N ALA A 13 5.36 -1.69 -6.10
CA ALA A 13 3.92 -1.75 -6.06
C ALA A 13 3.55 -2.01 -4.60
N LEU A 14 2.85 -1.07 -3.96
CA LEU A 14 2.21 -1.41 -2.70
C LEU A 14 1.34 -2.62 -3.03
N PRO A 15 1.47 -3.71 -2.27
CA PRO A 15 0.45 -4.73 -2.37
C PRO A 15 -0.88 -3.98 -2.21
N TRP A 16 -1.79 -4.18 -3.17
CA TRP A 16 -3.13 -3.57 -3.17
C TRP A 16 -3.29 -2.11 -3.62
N SER A 17 -2.28 -1.41 -4.15
CA SER A 17 -2.50 -0.11 -4.84
C SER A 17 -2.62 -0.29 -6.36
N ASP A 18 -3.70 0.21 -6.95
CA ASP A 18 -3.89 0.30 -8.41
C ASP A 18 -3.14 1.50 -9.03
N GLY A 19 -1.98 1.87 -8.47
CA GLY A 19 -1.21 3.06 -8.88
C GLY A 19 -1.65 4.37 -8.21
N THR A 20 -2.55 4.31 -7.23
CA THR A 20 -3.01 5.49 -6.46
C THR A 20 -1.95 6.09 -5.53
N LEU A 21 -0.95 5.29 -5.12
CA LEU A 21 0.17 5.71 -4.27
C LEU A 21 1.48 5.11 -4.82
N SER A 22 2.47 5.95 -5.11
CA SER A 22 3.78 5.49 -5.61
C SER A 22 4.73 5.16 -4.47
N ALA A 23 4.60 3.95 -3.89
CA ALA A 23 5.58 3.54 -2.88
C ALA A 23 6.95 3.27 -3.52
N ARG A 24 7.97 3.83 -2.88
CA ARG A 24 9.36 3.66 -3.27
C ARG A 24 10.09 2.92 -2.17
N LEU A 25 10.97 1.99 -2.54
CA LEU A 25 11.83 1.26 -1.65
C LEU A 25 13.30 1.52 -2.02
N TRP A 26 14.12 1.76 -0.99
CA TRP A 26 15.56 1.96 -1.17
C TRP A 26 16.30 1.52 0.10
N LYS A 27 17.64 1.41 0.03
CA LYS A 27 18.46 0.96 1.15
C LYS A 27 19.35 2.08 1.69
N ALA A 28 18.91 2.70 2.77
CA ALA A 28 19.70 3.74 3.44
C ALA A 28 20.44 3.18 4.67
N ARG A 29 21.78 3.32 4.70
CA ARG A 29 22.62 3.05 5.89
C ARG A 29 22.38 1.67 6.54
N GLY A 30 22.25 0.62 5.72
CA GLY A 30 22.03 -0.75 6.19
C GLY A 30 20.60 -1.06 6.64
N ARG A 31 19.65 -0.15 6.38
CA ARG A 31 18.21 -0.36 6.64
C ARG A 31 17.44 -0.34 5.33
N VAL A 32 16.31 -1.04 5.30
CA VAL A 32 15.35 -0.92 4.21
C VAL A 32 14.40 0.23 4.54
N VAL A 33 14.25 1.15 3.59
CA VAL A 33 13.32 2.26 3.68
C VAL A 33 12.25 2.05 2.65
N VAL A 34 11.00 2.28 3.04
CA VAL A 34 9.88 2.34 2.11
C VAL A 34 9.09 3.62 2.39
N GLY A 35 8.65 4.33 1.36
CA GLY A 35 7.92 5.58 1.55
C GLY A 35 6.97 5.91 0.42
N VAL A 36 5.99 6.74 0.73
CA VAL A 36 4.96 7.27 -0.17
C VAL A 36 5.19 8.78 -0.28
N PRO A 37 5.86 9.26 -1.34
CA PRO A 37 6.22 10.66 -1.50
C PRO A 37 5.03 11.62 -1.45
N GLU A 38 3.89 11.21 -2.00
CA GLU A 38 2.65 12.00 -2.07
C GLU A 38 2.12 12.34 -0.68
N LEU A 39 2.35 11.46 0.30
CA LEU A 39 1.92 11.63 1.68
C LEU A 39 3.05 12.12 2.59
N GLY A 40 4.29 12.20 2.09
CA GLY A 40 5.48 12.50 2.89
C GLY A 40 5.77 11.45 3.96
N LEU A 41 5.27 10.22 3.81
CA LEU A 41 5.41 9.15 4.79
C LEU A 41 6.54 8.20 4.41
N HIS A 42 7.33 7.79 5.39
CA HIS A 42 8.36 6.78 5.21
C HIS A 42 8.43 5.88 6.45
N CYS A 43 8.82 4.64 6.23
CA CYS A 43 8.96 3.61 7.23
C CYS A 43 10.29 2.89 7.03
N TYR A 44 10.84 2.39 8.14
CA TYR A 44 12.11 1.70 8.17
C TYR A 44 11.90 0.26 8.63
N GLY A 45 12.66 -0.67 8.08
CA GLY A 45 12.71 -2.06 8.51
C GLY A 45 14.11 -2.63 8.38
N SER A 46 14.34 -3.74 9.09
CA SER A 46 15.56 -4.54 8.95
C SER A 46 15.48 -5.41 7.69
N THR A 47 14.25 -5.76 7.28
CA THR A 47 13.95 -6.47 6.03
C THR A 47 12.91 -5.71 5.20
N GLU A 48 12.84 -6.01 3.91
CA GLU A 48 11.84 -5.43 3.00
C GLU A 48 10.39 -5.75 3.40
N PRO A 49 10.01 -7.01 3.70
CA PRO A 49 8.66 -7.31 4.17
C PRO A 49 8.28 -6.57 5.45
N GLU A 50 9.22 -6.41 6.38
CA GLU A 50 9.00 -5.67 7.63
C GLU A 50 8.74 -4.18 7.34
N ALA A 51 9.57 -3.56 6.50
CA ALA A 51 9.42 -2.15 6.13
C ALA A 51 8.06 -1.90 5.45
N VAL A 52 7.69 -2.77 4.50
CA VAL A 52 6.41 -2.70 3.77
C VAL A 52 5.22 -2.88 4.71
N PHE A 53 5.26 -3.85 5.63
CA PHE A 53 4.18 -4.05 6.60
C PHE A 53 4.03 -2.85 7.56
N ARG A 54 5.15 -2.26 8.01
CA ARG A 54 5.14 -1.04 8.81
C ARG A 54 4.52 0.13 8.05
N LEU A 55 4.82 0.28 6.76
CA LEU A 55 4.20 1.31 5.92
C LEU A 55 2.70 1.07 5.78
N PHE A 56 2.29 -0.16 5.46
CA PHE A 56 0.87 -0.52 5.34
C PHE A 56 0.07 -0.16 6.59
N THR A 57 0.55 -0.59 7.76
CA THR A 57 -0.13 -0.29 9.03
C THR A 57 -0.11 1.21 9.37
N SER A 58 0.94 1.93 8.99
CA SER A 58 1.04 3.39 9.18
C SER A 58 0.04 4.14 8.29
N LEU A 59 -0.13 3.73 7.03
CA LEU A 59 -1.14 4.29 6.12
C LEU A 59 -2.56 4.11 6.66
N LEU A 60 -2.88 2.91 7.17
CA LEU A 60 -4.20 2.65 7.78
C LEU A 60 -4.44 3.51 9.02
N LYS A 61 -3.44 3.65 9.90
CA LYS A 61 -3.54 4.53 11.08
C LYS A 61 -3.73 5.98 10.66
N TYR A 62 -2.97 6.43 9.67
CA TYR A 62 -3.05 7.80 9.17
C TYR A 62 -4.42 8.09 8.56
N TYR A 63 -4.96 7.19 7.74
CA TYR A 63 -6.31 7.27 7.21
C TYR A 63 -7.36 7.37 8.33
N ARG A 64 -7.31 6.49 9.34
CA ARG A 64 -8.26 6.51 10.47
C ARG A 64 -8.19 7.82 11.24
N GLN A 65 -6.99 8.36 11.44
CA GLN A 65 -6.79 9.65 12.11
C GLN A 65 -7.37 10.80 11.29
N LEU A 66 -7.07 10.89 9.99
CA LEU A 66 -7.62 11.93 9.13
C LEU A 66 -9.15 11.86 9.08
N ARG A 67 -9.71 10.65 8.99
CA ARG A 67 -11.17 10.46 8.98
C ARG A 67 -11.82 10.90 10.30
N ALA A 68 -11.21 10.60 11.45
CA ALA A 68 -11.72 10.98 12.76
C ALA A 68 -11.69 12.50 12.99
N PHE A 69 -10.69 13.19 12.44
CA PHE A 69 -10.49 14.63 12.62
C PHE A 69 -10.82 15.45 11.35
N LYS A 70 -11.65 14.91 10.44
CA LYS A 70 -11.94 15.53 9.13
C LYS A 70 -12.36 17.00 9.21
N ALA A 71 -13.16 17.36 10.22
CA ALA A 71 -13.64 18.73 10.42
C ALA A 71 -12.53 19.75 10.80
N ARG A 72 -11.34 19.27 11.17
CA ARG A 72 -10.19 20.09 11.58
C ARG A 72 -9.04 20.03 10.56
N LEU A 73 -9.22 19.35 9.43
CA LEU A 73 -8.20 19.22 8.41
C LEU A 73 -8.15 20.49 7.55
N GLY A 74 -6.94 20.97 7.30
CA GLY A 74 -6.70 21.92 6.21
C GLY A 74 -6.73 21.23 4.84
N GLU A 75 -6.59 22.01 3.78
CA GLU A 75 -6.64 21.57 2.37
C GLU A 75 -5.75 20.35 2.09
N LYS A 76 -4.47 20.42 2.46
CA LYS A 76 -3.52 19.29 2.32
C LYS A 76 -3.95 18.02 3.05
N GLY A 77 -4.60 18.17 4.21
CA GLY A 77 -5.12 17.02 4.97
C GLY A 77 -6.31 16.36 4.28
N LEU A 78 -7.13 17.13 3.59
CA LEU A 78 -8.25 16.63 2.78
C LEU A 78 -7.74 15.91 1.53
N GLU A 79 -6.73 16.47 0.85
CA GLU A 79 -6.06 15.80 -0.28
C GLU A 79 -5.49 14.43 0.12
N HIS A 80 -4.75 14.38 1.23
CA HIS A 80 -4.22 13.13 1.77
C HIS A 80 -5.34 12.13 2.11
N LEU A 81 -6.45 12.61 2.68
CA LEU A 81 -7.60 11.78 3.02
C LEU A 81 -8.26 11.19 1.77
N ASP A 82 -8.37 11.94 0.68
CA ASP A 82 -8.97 11.46 -0.56
C ASP A 82 -8.07 10.44 -1.27
N LEU A 83 -6.75 10.66 -1.31
CA LEU A 83 -5.78 9.67 -1.80
C LEU A 83 -5.84 8.36 -1.00
N LEU A 84 -5.85 8.47 0.33
CA LEU A 84 -5.94 7.31 1.22
C LEU A 84 -7.30 6.61 1.14
N ARG A 85 -8.37 7.35 0.86
CA ARG A 85 -9.70 6.76 0.67
C ARG A 85 -9.71 5.87 -0.57
N GLY A 86 -9.22 6.36 -1.71
CA GLY A 86 -9.15 5.55 -2.93
C GLY A 86 -8.25 4.30 -2.75
N TRP A 87 -7.15 4.43 -2.00
CA TRP A 87 -6.32 3.28 -1.64
C TRP A 87 -7.00 2.28 -0.71
N VAL A 88 -7.78 2.74 0.29
CA VAL A 88 -8.54 1.84 1.16
C VAL A 88 -9.68 1.16 0.40
N GLU A 89 -10.37 1.88 -0.48
CA GLU A 89 -11.43 1.33 -1.33
C GLU A 89 -10.87 0.22 -2.25
N SER A 90 -9.69 0.40 -2.86
CA SER A 90 -9.07 -0.66 -3.68
C SER A 90 -8.69 -1.91 -2.87
N ILE A 91 -8.31 -1.75 -1.60
CA ILE A 91 -8.10 -2.87 -0.68
C ILE A 91 -9.42 -3.58 -0.39
N GLU A 92 -10.45 -2.82 -0.02
CA GLU A 92 -11.77 -3.38 0.31
C GLU A 92 -12.39 -4.12 -0.87
N ASP A 93 -12.28 -3.57 -2.08
CA ASP A 93 -12.82 -4.19 -3.30
C ASP A 93 -12.09 -5.46 -3.69
N ARG A 94 -10.78 -5.57 -3.45
CA ARG A 94 -10.04 -6.83 -3.63
C ARG A 94 -10.33 -7.84 -2.51
N MET A 95 -10.67 -7.38 -1.31
CA MET A 95 -11.07 -8.24 -0.19
C MET A 95 -12.51 -8.75 -0.31
N LYS A 96 -13.40 -7.99 -0.95
CA LYS A 96 -14.67 -8.49 -1.43
C LYS A 96 -14.32 -9.53 -2.50
N ALA A 97 -14.36 -10.80 -2.11
CA ALA A 97 -14.11 -11.91 -3.02
C ALA A 97 -14.90 -11.67 -4.32
N PRO A 98 -14.35 -12.01 -5.51
CA PRO A 98 -15.18 -12.05 -6.70
C PRO A 98 -16.38 -12.91 -6.32
N SER A 99 -17.59 -12.40 -6.51
CA SER A 99 -18.80 -13.21 -6.42
C SER A 99 -18.57 -14.37 -7.37
N ILE A 100 -18.11 -15.50 -6.84
CA ILE A 100 -17.90 -16.72 -7.60
C ILE A 100 -19.29 -17.09 -8.04
N ASP A 101 -19.60 -16.72 -9.28
CA ASP A 101 -20.76 -17.21 -9.98
C ASP A 101 -20.58 -18.72 -9.99
N ASN A 102 -21.33 -19.40 -9.13
CA ASN A 102 -21.22 -20.83 -8.84
C ASN A 102 -21.70 -21.64 -10.05
N ARG A 103 -21.06 -21.50 -11.21
CA ARG A 103 -21.08 -22.51 -12.27
C ARG A 103 -20.10 -23.60 -11.89
N VAL A 104 -20.44 -24.32 -10.82
CA VAL A 104 -19.86 -25.62 -10.52
C VAL A 104 -20.29 -26.52 -11.68
N VAL A 105 -19.42 -26.68 -12.67
CA VAL A 105 -19.61 -27.66 -13.74
C VAL A 105 -19.58 -29.03 -13.07
N ALA A 106 -20.77 -29.61 -12.87
CA ALA A 106 -20.89 -30.98 -12.41
C ALA A 106 -20.20 -31.87 -13.45
N LEU A 107 -19.02 -32.39 -13.10
CA LEU A 107 -18.38 -33.48 -13.82
C LEU A 107 -19.30 -34.70 -13.69
N SER A 108 -20.23 -34.84 -14.63
CA SER A 108 -21.02 -36.05 -14.78
C SER A 108 -20.07 -37.22 -14.98
N ARG A 109 -20.00 -38.10 -13.97
CA ARG A 109 -19.33 -39.39 -14.00
C ARG A 109 -19.69 -40.12 -15.29
N ASN A 110 -18.72 -40.27 -16.18
CA ASN A 110 -18.80 -41.19 -17.31
C ASN A 110 -18.81 -42.62 -16.72
N ARG A 111 -19.99 -43.24 -16.65
CA ARG A 111 -20.14 -44.66 -16.28
C ARG A 111 -19.68 -45.50 -17.48
N ARG A 112 -18.76 -46.42 -17.20
CA ARG A 112 -18.46 -47.59 -18.03
C ARG A 112 -19.72 -48.41 -18.28
#